data_AF-A0A942ZB60-F1
#
_entry.id   AF-A0A942ZB60-F1
#
_cell.length_a   1.000
_cell.length_b   1.000
_cell.length_c   1.000
_cell.angle_alpha   90.00
_cell.angle_beta   90.00
_cell.angle_gamma   90.00
#
_symmetry.space_group_name_H-M   'P 1'
#
loop_
_entity.id
_entity.type
_entity.pdbx_description
1 polymer ?
#
loop_
_entity_poly.entity_id
_entity_poly.type
_entity_poly.pdbx_seq_one_letter_code
_entity_poly.pdbx_strand_id
1 'polypeptide(L)'
;MADNLGIGVNHGKKVIVTKDGKTFEKAGLGTSAAAVMTANMAGGAVIMSAQKIGGLPIKSAMKSVANLDADVFKKAADAGFKASGLAEKGVKFVDATVENKAVVDDILKKSVPAWMDKFPPLKKIIEPKMKAMAGLVREGKNAFYSPRAKSLVVNRDKMGWAAFHEMGHALNNNNPGFGKVLAKIRGPFAILSLASLFVALFKRKKAEGEEPKGIFDKTTTFIKNNCGKLAFLGMVPTLAEEGLASIKASKLAKDFISVEQLKMLNKVNGKAWLTYLATAVGMGLGAYTISKVRDAIAHPKELKPNK
;
A
#
# COMPACT_ATOMS: atom_id res chain seq x y z
N MET A 1 -46.71 -22.57 -8.11
CA MET A 1 -45.89 -21.66 -7.29
C MET A 1 -44.87 -21.03 -8.21
N ALA A 2 -44.99 -19.71 -8.42
CA ALA A 2 -44.48 -19.03 -9.59
C ALA A 2 -42.97 -18.73 -9.51
N ASP A 3 -42.22 -19.37 -10.41
CA ASP A 3 -40.91 -18.89 -10.88
C ASP A 3 -41.13 -17.71 -11.82
N ASN A 4 -40.98 -16.49 -11.31
CA ASN A 4 -40.78 -15.30 -12.15
C ASN A 4 -40.14 -14.16 -11.32
N LEU A 5 -38.95 -14.41 -10.77
CA LEU A 5 -38.06 -13.35 -10.29
C LEU A 5 -37.21 -12.83 -11.46
N GLY A 6 -37.90 -12.30 -12.46
CA GLY A 6 -37.31 -11.69 -13.65
C GLY A 6 -36.97 -10.22 -13.43
N ILE A 7 -35.86 -9.78 -14.01
CA ILE A 7 -35.53 -8.36 -14.17
C ILE A 7 -36.60 -7.77 -15.10
N GLY A 8 -37.67 -7.19 -14.54
CA GLY A 8 -38.67 -6.45 -15.32
C GLY A 8 -38.07 -5.14 -15.84
N VAL A 9 -38.03 -4.99 -17.16
CA VAL A 9 -37.67 -3.72 -17.82
C VAL A 9 -38.93 -2.87 -17.88
N ASN A 10 -39.15 -2.05 -16.85
CA ASN A 10 -40.21 -1.06 -16.88
C ASN A 10 -39.61 0.22 -17.51
N HIS A 11 -39.97 0.53 -18.76
CA HIS A 11 -39.67 1.80 -19.43
C HIS A 11 -38.18 2.20 -19.46
N GLY A 12 -37.28 1.27 -19.83
CA GLY A 12 -35.83 1.52 -19.96
C GLY A 12 -35.07 1.67 -18.63
N LYS A 13 -35.76 1.59 -17.49
CA LYS A 13 -35.16 1.69 -16.15
C LYS A 13 -34.92 0.29 -15.56
N LYS A 14 -33.73 0.04 -15.03
CA LYS A 14 -33.38 -1.23 -14.37
C LYS A 14 -33.91 -1.23 -12.93
N VAL A 15 -34.91 -2.06 -12.67
CA VAL A 15 -35.60 -2.13 -11.37
C VAL A 15 -35.05 -3.28 -10.51
N ILE A 16 -35.20 -3.18 -9.19
CA ILE A 16 -34.99 -4.24 -8.20
C ILE A 16 -36.35 -4.51 -7.56
N VAL A 17 -36.77 -5.77 -7.53
CA VAL A 17 -37.94 -6.21 -6.77
C VAL A 17 -37.45 -7.09 -5.63
N THR A 18 -37.81 -6.73 -4.41
CA THR A 18 -37.44 -7.46 -3.18
C THR A 18 -38.50 -8.50 -2.85
N LYS A 19 -38.20 -9.40 -1.90
CA LYS A 19 -39.10 -10.51 -1.55
C LYS A 19 -40.44 -10.05 -0.97
N ASP A 20 -40.43 -8.91 -0.27
CA ASP A 20 -41.61 -8.23 0.28
C ASP A 20 -42.36 -7.37 -0.76
N GLY A 21 -41.98 -7.46 -2.04
CA GLY A 21 -42.67 -6.77 -3.14
C GLY A 21 -42.29 -5.30 -3.31
N LYS A 22 -41.39 -4.75 -2.45
CA LYS A 22 -40.89 -3.38 -2.66
C LYS A 22 -40.09 -3.30 -3.95
N THR A 23 -40.22 -2.15 -4.60
CA THR A 23 -39.65 -1.90 -5.91
C THR A 23 -38.68 -0.74 -5.82
N PHE A 24 -37.46 -0.90 -6.32
CA PHE A 24 -36.44 0.15 -6.31
C PHE A 24 -35.90 0.42 -7.71
N GLU A 25 -35.74 1.69 -8.05
CA GLU A 25 -35.05 2.12 -9.26
C GLU A 25 -33.53 2.18 -9.01
N LYS A 26 -32.74 1.52 -9.87
CA LYS A 26 -31.28 1.65 -9.85
C LYS A 26 -30.88 2.99 -10.45
N ALA A 27 -29.81 3.58 -9.92
CA ALA A 27 -29.16 4.72 -10.56
C ALA A 27 -28.81 4.40 -12.03
N GLY A 28 -29.09 5.36 -12.93
CA GLY A 28 -28.72 5.27 -14.34
C GLY A 28 -27.20 5.21 -14.55
N LEU A 29 -26.77 4.91 -15.77
CA LEU A 29 -25.35 4.82 -16.13
C LEU A 29 -24.62 6.14 -15.87
N GLY A 30 -25.20 7.28 -16.29
CA GLY A 30 -24.62 8.61 -16.07
C GLY A 30 -24.47 8.97 -14.60
N THR A 31 -25.51 8.76 -13.78
CA THR A 31 -25.46 8.96 -12.33
C THR A 31 -24.44 8.05 -11.66
N SER A 32 -24.34 6.79 -12.08
CA SER A 32 -23.35 5.84 -11.56
C SER A 32 -21.92 6.26 -11.91
N ALA A 33 -21.69 6.73 -13.14
CA ALA A 33 -20.39 7.23 -13.58
C ALA A 33 -19.99 8.50 -12.79
N ALA A 34 -20.92 9.46 -12.64
CA ALA A 34 -20.70 10.64 -11.83
C ALA A 34 -20.40 10.28 -10.36
N ALA A 35 -21.14 9.33 -9.79
CA ALA A 35 -20.89 8.85 -8.42
C ALA A 35 -19.50 8.25 -8.25
N VAL A 36 -19.02 7.46 -9.22
CA VAL A 36 -17.66 6.91 -9.22
C VAL A 36 -16.62 8.02 -9.27
N MET A 37 -16.75 8.99 -10.18
CA MET A 37 -15.80 10.11 -10.30
C MET A 37 -15.74 10.93 -9.01
N THR A 38 -16.89 11.39 -8.49
CA THR A 38 -16.97 12.20 -7.28
C THR A 38 -16.46 11.46 -6.06
N ALA A 39 -16.83 10.18 -5.90
CA ALA A 39 -16.36 9.36 -4.79
C ALA A 39 -14.84 9.13 -4.85
N ASN A 40 -14.28 8.86 -6.04
CA ASN A 40 -12.85 8.70 -6.22
C ASN A 40 -12.08 9.98 -5.87
N MET A 41 -12.58 11.15 -6.29
CA MET A 41 -11.99 12.44 -5.93
C MET A 41 -12.02 12.68 -4.41
N ALA A 42 -13.17 12.49 -3.77
CA ALA A 42 -13.33 12.68 -2.33
C ALA A 42 -12.44 11.72 -1.52
N GLY A 43 -12.44 10.42 -1.88
CA GLY A 43 -11.57 9.42 -1.27
C GLY A 43 -10.10 9.70 -1.47
N GLY A 44 -9.70 10.05 -2.69
CA GLY A 44 -8.33 10.42 -3.04
C GLY A 44 -7.85 11.61 -2.22
N ALA A 45 -8.67 12.64 -2.06
CA ALA A 45 -8.35 13.80 -1.23
C ALA A 45 -8.10 13.42 0.24
N VAL A 46 -8.91 12.51 0.80
CA VAL A 46 -8.71 11.99 2.17
C VAL A 46 -7.39 11.24 2.29
N ILE A 47 -7.11 10.32 1.35
CA ILE A 47 -5.87 9.53 1.35
C ILE A 47 -4.65 10.45 1.26
N MET A 48 -4.65 11.40 0.30
CA MET A 48 -3.56 12.35 0.12
C MET A 48 -3.37 13.26 1.33
N SER A 49 -4.47 13.71 1.97
CA SER A 49 -4.40 14.53 3.18
C SER A 49 -3.76 13.77 4.34
N ALA A 50 -4.15 12.52 4.56
CA ALA A 50 -3.55 11.66 5.58
C ALA A 50 -2.04 11.47 5.32
N GLN A 51 -1.65 11.17 4.08
CA GLN A 51 -0.24 11.04 3.70
C GLN A 51 0.55 12.34 3.90
N LYS A 52 -0.03 13.49 3.54
CA LYS A 52 0.59 14.81 3.73
C LYS A 52 0.82 15.09 5.21
N ILE A 53 -0.17 14.86 6.06
CA ILE A 53 -0.07 15.04 7.51
C ILE A 53 0.97 14.09 8.11
N GLY A 54 0.91 12.80 7.74
CA GLY A 54 1.88 11.79 8.19
C GLY A 54 3.31 12.05 7.74
N GLY A 55 3.50 12.75 6.62
CA GLY A 55 4.80 13.16 6.09
C GLY A 55 5.39 14.45 6.69
N LEU A 56 4.63 15.21 7.48
CA LEU A 56 5.18 16.42 8.14
C LEU A 56 6.31 16.07 9.15
N PRO A 57 6.15 15.05 10.03
CA PRO A 57 7.19 14.68 10.98
C PRO A 57 8.47 14.19 10.32
N ILE A 58 8.41 13.42 9.21
CA ILE A 58 9.61 12.83 8.61
C ILE A 58 10.56 13.88 8.04
N LYS A 59 10.06 14.97 7.45
CA LYS A 59 10.92 16.06 6.91
C LYS A 59 11.83 16.65 7.99
N SER A 60 11.31 16.86 9.19
CA SER A 60 12.11 17.34 10.33
C SER A 60 13.12 16.31 10.84
N ALA A 61 12.80 15.01 10.77
CA ALA A 61 13.72 13.92 11.10
C ALA A 61 14.85 13.78 10.07
N MET A 62 14.54 13.89 8.79
CA MET A 62 15.53 13.81 7.72
C MET A 62 16.59 14.90 7.86
N LYS A 63 16.20 16.12 8.28
CA LYS A 63 17.17 17.18 8.61
C LYS A 63 18.13 16.78 9.74
N SER A 64 17.67 16.07 10.76
CA SER A 64 18.55 15.64 11.86
C SER A 64 19.56 14.57 11.46
N VAL A 65 19.30 13.82 10.38
CA VAL A 65 20.25 12.84 9.83
C VAL A 65 21.05 13.37 8.64
N ALA A 66 20.67 14.51 8.07
CA ALA A 66 21.41 15.17 6.98
C ALA A 66 22.78 15.71 7.42
N ASN A 67 22.94 16.00 8.72
CA ASN A 67 24.19 16.46 9.31
C ASN A 67 25.05 15.31 9.87
N LEU A 68 24.65 14.06 9.65
CA LEU A 68 25.46 12.92 10.04
C LEU A 68 26.67 12.82 9.14
N ASP A 69 27.80 12.46 9.74
CA ASP A 69 28.98 12.08 8.99
C ASP A 69 28.64 10.84 8.13
N ALA A 70 28.56 11.06 6.82
CA ALA A 70 28.24 10.04 5.84
C ALA A 70 29.26 8.90 5.87
N ASP A 71 30.53 9.20 6.16
CA ASP A 71 31.60 8.21 6.20
C ASP A 71 31.46 7.29 7.42
N VAL A 72 31.00 7.82 8.56
CA VAL A 72 30.71 7.00 9.74
C VAL A 72 29.62 5.98 9.42
N PHE A 73 28.50 6.43 8.85
CA PHE A 73 27.40 5.51 8.52
C PHE A 73 27.73 4.58 7.35
N LYS A 74 28.54 5.02 6.39
CA LYS A 74 29.02 4.18 5.29
C LYS A 74 29.89 3.03 5.78
N LYS A 75 30.83 3.29 6.71
CA LYS A 75 31.68 2.27 7.34
C LYS A 75 30.87 1.36 8.26
N ALA A 76 29.99 1.95 9.08
CA ALA A 76 29.12 1.20 9.98
C ALA A 76 28.15 0.28 9.23
N ALA A 77 27.60 0.72 8.09
CA ALA A 77 26.74 -0.11 7.25
C ALA A 77 27.50 -1.30 6.65
N ASP A 78 28.75 -1.12 6.18
CA ASP A 78 29.56 -2.24 5.69
C ASP A 78 29.86 -3.26 6.80
N ALA A 79 30.25 -2.77 7.98
CA ALA A 79 30.52 -3.62 9.12
C ALA A 79 29.25 -4.37 9.56
N GLY A 80 28.12 -3.67 9.66
CA GLY A 80 26.82 -4.25 9.97
C GLY A 80 26.37 -5.28 8.94
N PHE A 81 26.57 -5.03 7.65
CA PHE A 81 26.25 -5.99 6.60
C PHE A 81 27.07 -7.28 6.75
N LYS A 82 28.38 -7.15 6.96
CA LYS A 82 29.27 -8.30 7.21
C LYS A 82 28.86 -9.08 8.46
N ALA A 83 28.53 -8.40 9.55
CA ALA A 83 28.13 -9.04 10.81
C ALA A 83 26.73 -9.67 10.77
N SER A 84 25.86 -9.24 9.83
CA SER A 84 24.45 -9.65 9.80
C SER A 84 24.20 -11.10 9.34
N GLY A 85 25.18 -11.75 8.72
CA GLY A 85 24.99 -13.07 8.12
C GLY A 85 24.14 -13.06 6.84
N LEU A 86 23.93 -11.89 6.21
CA LEU A 86 23.08 -11.73 5.02
C LEU A 86 23.80 -12.12 3.72
N ALA A 87 25.13 -11.92 3.64
CA ALA A 87 25.92 -12.26 2.47
C ALA A 87 25.90 -13.79 2.22
N GLU A 88 26.00 -14.57 3.28
CA GLU A 88 25.90 -16.03 3.32
C GLU A 88 24.52 -16.53 2.86
N LYS A 89 23.50 -15.67 2.93
CA LYS A 89 22.14 -15.95 2.43
C LYS A 89 21.94 -15.51 0.98
N GLY A 90 23.02 -15.07 0.33
CA GLY A 90 23.06 -14.59 -1.04
C GLY A 90 22.47 -13.21 -1.22
N VAL A 91 22.36 -12.40 -0.15
CA VAL A 91 21.95 -11.00 -0.28
C VAL A 91 23.15 -10.17 -0.72
N LYS A 92 22.94 -9.24 -1.67
CA LYS A 92 23.95 -8.29 -2.13
C LYS A 92 23.71 -6.92 -1.52
N PHE A 93 24.78 -6.21 -1.14
CA PHE A 93 24.72 -4.82 -0.76
C PHE A 93 25.25 -3.95 -1.90
N VAL A 94 24.37 -3.20 -2.54
CA VAL A 94 24.64 -2.44 -3.77
C VAL A 94 24.62 -0.96 -3.48
N ASP A 95 25.71 -0.29 -3.81
CA ASP A 95 25.80 1.16 -3.73
C ASP A 95 25.13 1.80 -4.95
N ALA A 96 24.15 2.66 -4.71
CA ALA A 96 23.40 3.34 -5.75
C ALA A 96 24.02 4.70 -6.11
N THR A 97 25.26 4.68 -6.59
CA THR A 97 25.88 5.85 -7.20
C THR A 97 25.42 6.02 -8.65
N VAL A 98 25.80 7.14 -9.27
CA VAL A 98 25.53 7.37 -10.70
C VAL A 98 26.26 6.35 -11.57
N GLU A 99 27.47 5.91 -11.17
CA GLU A 99 28.23 4.90 -11.90
C GLU A 99 27.52 3.53 -11.93
N ASN A 100 26.76 3.19 -10.88
CA ASN A 100 26.05 1.91 -10.77
C ASN A 100 24.63 1.92 -11.37
N LYS A 101 24.31 2.90 -12.22
CA LYS A 101 22.97 3.07 -12.83
C LYS A 101 22.42 1.78 -13.45
N ALA A 102 23.20 1.10 -14.29
CA ALA A 102 22.75 -0.11 -14.97
C ALA A 102 22.40 -1.25 -14.00
N VAL A 103 23.16 -1.38 -12.92
CA VAL A 103 22.94 -2.38 -11.87
C VAL A 103 21.65 -2.09 -11.10
N VAL A 104 21.43 -0.82 -10.71
CA VAL A 104 20.20 -0.40 -10.02
C VAL A 104 18.97 -0.61 -10.89
N ASP A 105 19.05 -0.24 -12.18
CA ASP A 105 17.95 -0.39 -13.13
C ASP A 105 17.61 -1.88 -13.35
N ASP A 106 18.61 -2.77 -13.44
CA ASP A 106 18.42 -4.23 -13.55
C ASP A 106 17.76 -4.84 -12.29
N ILE A 107 18.19 -4.42 -11.09
CA ILE A 107 17.60 -4.88 -9.83
C ILE A 107 16.11 -4.50 -9.75
N LEU A 108 15.77 -3.26 -10.11
CA LEU A 108 14.39 -2.79 -10.11
C LEU A 108 13.55 -3.56 -11.13
N LYS A 109 14.08 -3.82 -12.33
CA LYS A 109 13.41 -4.66 -13.33
C LYS A 109 13.15 -6.07 -12.81
N LYS A 110 14.14 -6.72 -12.18
CA LYS A 110 14.00 -8.05 -11.56
C LYS A 110 13.01 -8.08 -10.40
N SER A 111 12.77 -6.94 -9.75
CA SER A 111 11.82 -6.80 -8.64
C SER A 111 10.36 -6.86 -9.10
N VAL A 112 10.10 -6.62 -10.40
CA VAL A 112 8.76 -6.76 -11.00
C VAL A 112 8.49 -8.25 -11.33
N PRO A 113 7.40 -8.84 -10.82
CA PRO A 113 6.94 -10.14 -11.28
C PRO A 113 6.81 -10.26 -12.80
N ALA A 114 7.41 -11.31 -13.37
CA ALA A 114 7.43 -11.55 -14.83
C ALA A 114 6.04 -11.68 -15.48
N TRP A 115 5.00 -12.04 -14.71
CA TRP A 115 3.64 -12.08 -15.25
C TRP A 115 3.12 -10.70 -15.65
N MET A 116 3.65 -9.61 -15.06
CA MET A 116 3.25 -8.25 -15.43
C MET A 116 3.73 -7.84 -16.82
N ASP A 117 4.80 -8.45 -17.35
CA ASP A 117 5.22 -8.24 -18.74
C ASP A 117 4.16 -8.72 -19.74
N LYS A 118 3.28 -9.65 -19.33
CA LYS A 118 2.17 -10.16 -20.15
C LYS A 118 0.98 -9.20 -20.22
N PHE A 119 1.01 -8.07 -19.50
CA PHE A 119 -0.05 -7.06 -19.48
C PHE A 119 0.49 -5.68 -19.93
N PRO A 120 0.51 -5.41 -21.25
CA PRO A 120 1.11 -4.19 -21.80
C PRO A 120 0.63 -2.86 -21.19
N PRO A 121 -0.67 -2.66 -20.88
CA PRO A 121 -1.13 -1.43 -20.22
C PRO A 121 -0.51 -1.24 -18.83
N LEU A 122 -0.37 -2.32 -18.06
CA LEU A 122 0.22 -2.28 -16.73
C LEU A 122 1.72 -1.96 -16.80
N LYS A 123 2.42 -2.57 -17.77
CA LYS A 123 3.84 -2.29 -18.04
C LYS A 123 4.10 -0.82 -18.35
N LYS A 124 3.30 -0.20 -19.22
CA LYS A 124 3.39 1.23 -19.56
C LYS A 124 3.21 2.16 -18.35
N ILE A 125 2.48 1.72 -17.32
CA ILE A 125 2.27 2.49 -16.08
C ILE A 125 3.41 2.27 -15.07
N ILE A 126 3.95 1.05 -14.99
CA ILE A 126 4.96 0.69 -13.99
C ILE A 126 6.37 1.13 -14.38
N GLU A 127 6.75 1.00 -15.65
CA GLU A 127 8.11 1.31 -16.10
C GLU A 127 8.56 2.75 -15.77
N PRO A 128 7.77 3.81 -16.03
CA PRO A 128 8.15 5.16 -15.66
C PRO A 128 8.31 5.33 -14.14
N LYS A 129 7.48 4.66 -13.34
CA LYS A 129 7.57 4.69 -11.88
C LYS A 129 8.83 4.00 -11.37
N MET A 130 9.23 2.88 -11.97
CA MET A 130 10.49 2.21 -11.64
C MET A 130 11.70 3.07 -12.02
N LYS A 131 11.69 3.72 -13.18
CA LYS A 131 12.74 4.67 -13.56
C LYS A 131 12.82 5.85 -12.59
N ALA A 132 11.69 6.40 -12.18
CA ALA A 132 11.64 7.47 -11.18
C ALA A 132 12.20 7.00 -9.82
N MET A 133 11.82 5.80 -9.37
CA MET A 133 12.37 5.17 -8.16
C MET A 133 13.89 5.02 -8.25
N ALA A 134 14.41 4.54 -9.37
CA ALA A 134 15.86 4.43 -9.60
C ALA A 134 16.57 5.77 -9.46
N GLY A 135 15.98 6.84 -10.01
CA GLY A 135 16.46 8.21 -9.86
C GLY A 135 16.50 8.66 -8.39
N LEU A 136 15.39 8.48 -7.66
CA LEU A 136 15.29 8.85 -6.24
C LEU A 136 16.32 8.11 -5.37
N VAL A 137 16.55 6.83 -5.63
CA VAL A 137 17.54 6.04 -4.88
C VAL A 137 18.95 6.55 -5.16
N ARG A 138 19.30 6.81 -6.43
CA ARG A 138 20.60 7.39 -6.82
C ARG A 138 20.83 8.79 -6.26
N GLU A 139 19.77 9.57 -6.12
CA GLU A 139 19.84 10.91 -5.55
C GLU A 139 19.98 10.92 -4.02
N GLY A 140 19.93 9.75 -3.36
CA GLY A 140 19.94 9.68 -1.90
C GLY A 140 18.64 10.18 -1.28
N LYS A 141 17.53 9.99 -1.98
CA LYS A 141 16.17 10.30 -1.50
C LYS A 141 15.37 9.04 -1.18
N ASN A 142 15.90 7.87 -1.48
CA ASN A 142 15.27 6.60 -1.18
C ASN A 142 16.29 5.45 -1.03
N ALA A 143 15.86 4.36 -0.43
CA ALA A 143 16.58 3.11 -0.27
C ALA A 143 15.57 1.96 -0.37
N PHE A 144 16.01 0.76 -0.76
CA PHE A 144 15.12 -0.39 -0.73
C PHE A 144 15.87 -1.72 -0.68
N TYR A 145 15.25 -2.70 -0.04
CA TYR A 145 15.55 -4.12 -0.17
C TYR A 145 14.58 -4.77 -1.16
N SER A 146 15.13 -5.49 -2.14
CA SER A 146 14.37 -6.35 -3.04
C SER A 146 14.49 -7.82 -2.63
N PRO A 147 13.42 -8.44 -2.12
CA PRO A 147 13.41 -9.87 -1.82
C PRO A 147 13.67 -10.76 -3.03
N ARG A 148 13.19 -10.34 -4.21
CA ARG A 148 13.27 -11.11 -5.45
C ARG A 148 14.65 -11.03 -6.08
N ALA A 149 15.28 -9.86 -6.05
CA ALA A 149 16.65 -9.68 -6.51
C ALA A 149 17.71 -9.97 -5.42
N LYS A 150 17.26 -10.28 -4.19
CA LYS A 150 18.10 -10.43 -2.99
C LYS A 150 19.15 -9.32 -2.88
N SER A 151 18.73 -8.08 -3.02
CA SER A 151 19.66 -6.94 -3.07
C SER A 151 19.14 -5.80 -2.20
N LEU A 152 20.03 -5.27 -1.35
CA LEU A 152 19.86 -4.02 -0.64
C LEU A 152 20.46 -2.93 -1.54
N VAL A 153 19.71 -1.89 -1.83
CA VAL A 153 20.14 -0.81 -2.73
C VAL A 153 20.02 0.52 -2.01
N VAL A 154 21.15 1.15 -1.78
CA VAL A 154 21.26 2.38 -0.99
C VAL A 154 22.34 3.24 -1.62
N ASN A 155 22.10 4.55 -1.77
CA ASN A 155 23.20 5.47 -2.04
C ASN A 155 23.99 5.67 -0.73
N ARG A 156 25.18 5.07 -0.63
CA ARG A 156 25.90 4.98 0.63
C ARG A 156 26.48 6.31 1.08
N ASP A 157 26.82 7.18 0.14
CA ASP A 157 27.37 8.51 0.40
C ASP A 157 26.32 9.50 0.92
N LYS A 158 25.03 9.28 0.63
CA LYS A 158 23.95 10.19 1.02
C LYS A 158 22.99 9.61 2.05
N MET A 159 22.84 8.29 2.08
CA MET A 159 21.87 7.58 2.90
C MET A 159 22.45 6.33 3.58
N GLY A 160 23.73 6.32 3.93
CA GLY A 160 24.36 5.18 4.64
C GLY A 160 23.56 4.73 5.89
N TRP A 161 22.91 5.67 6.59
CA TRP A 161 22.05 5.37 7.74
C TRP A 161 20.82 4.51 7.39
N ALA A 162 20.26 4.64 6.18
CA ALA A 162 19.09 3.89 5.75
C ALA A 162 19.42 2.41 5.48
N ALA A 163 20.70 2.09 5.26
CA ALA A 163 21.13 0.72 5.00
C ALA A 163 20.76 -0.24 6.15
N PHE A 164 20.78 0.22 7.40
CA PHE A 164 20.37 -0.60 8.53
C PHE A 164 18.88 -0.97 8.48
N HIS A 165 17.99 -0.06 8.04
CA HIS A 165 16.57 -0.35 7.86
C HIS A 165 16.35 -1.41 6.78
N GLU A 166 17.03 -1.26 5.64
CA GLU A 166 16.98 -2.24 4.56
C GLU A 166 17.54 -3.61 4.99
N MET A 167 18.60 -3.63 5.81
CA MET A 167 19.09 -4.87 6.43
C MET A 167 18.04 -5.49 7.34
N GLY A 168 17.26 -4.67 8.07
CA GLY A 168 16.10 -5.13 8.84
C GLY A 168 15.08 -5.89 7.98
N HIS A 169 14.72 -5.35 6.82
CA HIS A 169 13.86 -6.02 5.84
C HIS A 169 14.49 -7.31 5.29
N ALA A 170 15.79 -7.28 4.97
CA ALA A 170 16.50 -8.46 4.50
C ALA A 170 16.55 -9.57 5.56
N LEU A 171 16.76 -9.21 6.83
CA LEU A 171 16.72 -10.15 7.96
C LEU A 171 15.31 -10.69 8.20
N ASN A 172 14.26 -9.89 8.01
CA ASN A 172 12.87 -10.38 8.03
C ASN A 172 12.65 -11.43 6.94
N ASN A 173 13.10 -11.18 5.73
CA ASN A 173 12.84 -12.05 4.59
C ASN A 173 13.66 -13.36 4.62
N ASN A 174 14.91 -13.31 5.10
CA ASN A 174 15.86 -14.41 4.96
C ASN A 174 16.05 -15.27 6.23
N ASN A 175 15.57 -14.81 7.40
CA ASN A 175 15.67 -15.57 8.65
C ASN A 175 14.33 -16.24 8.98
N PRO A 176 14.31 -17.44 9.60
CA PRO A 176 13.06 -18.02 10.09
C PRO A 176 12.40 -17.14 11.17
N GLY A 177 11.10 -17.32 11.39
CA GLY A 177 10.33 -16.65 12.44
C GLY A 177 9.32 -15.62 11.93
N PHE A 178 8.77 -14.84 12.86
CA PHE A 178 7.64 -13.94 12.62
C PHE A 178 7.88 -12.90 11.52
N GLY A 179 9.10 -12.34 11.43
CA GLY A 179 9.44 -11.38 10.38
C GLY A 179 9.30 -11.95 8.96
N LYS A 180 9.58 -13.24 8.76
CA LYS A 180 9.42 -13.90 7.46
C LYS A 180 7.96 -14.11 7.09
N VAL A 181 7.13 -14.37 8.09
CA VAL A 181 5.67 -14.42 7.91
C VAL A 181 5.17 -13.05 7.45
N LEU A 182 5.50 -11.98 8.18
CA LEU A 182 5.12 -10.61 7.83
C LEU A 182 5.59 -10.21 6.42
N ALA A 183 6.85 -10.46 6.08
CA ALA A 183 7.42 -10.15 4.78
C ALA A 183 6.69 -10.87 3.62
N LYS A 184 6.19 -12.09 3.85
CA LYS A 184 5.42 -12.85 2.86
C LYS A 184 3.98 -12.36 2.73
N ILE A 185 3.31 -12.03 3.84
CA ILE A 185 1.87 -11.70 3.82
C ILE A 185 1.59 -10.23 3.53
N ARG A 186 2.56 -9.30 3.70
CA ARG A 186 2.34 -7.87 3.45
C ARG A 186 1.86 -7.55 2.03
N GLY A 187 2.38 -8.25 1.02
CA GLY A 187 1.95 -8.09 -0.38
C GLY A 187 0.49 -8.51 -0.60
N PRO A 188 0.12 -9.77 -0.28
CA PRO A 188 -1.27 -10.23 -0.35
C PRO A 188 -2.26 -9.35 0.43
N PHE A 189 -1.90 -8.89 1.62
CA PHE A 189 -2.76 -8.00 2.41
C PHE A 189 -2.87 -6.59 1.82
N ALA A 190 -1.80 -6.05 1.21
CA ALA A 190 -1.89 -4.81 0.45
C ALA A 190 -2.85 -4.94 -0.74
N ILE A 191 -2.90 -6.10 -1.41
CA ILE A 191 -3.89 -6.39 -2.46
C ILE A 191 -5.31 -6.38 -1.89
N LEU A 192 -5.54 -6.94 -0.69
CA LEU A 192 -6.84 -6.85 0.00
C LEU A 192 -7.25 -5.40 0.26
N SER A 193 -6.29 -4.53 0.62
CA SER A 193 -6.55 -3.11 0.81
C SER A 193 -7.03 -2.44 -0.49
N LEU A 194 -6.32 -2.69 -1.60
CA LEU A 194 -6.68 -2.18 -2.92
C LEU A 194 -8.02 -2.74 -3.42
N ALA A 195 -8.28 -4.03 -3.21
CA ALA A 195 -9.55 -4.65 -3.55
C ALA A 195 -10.72 -4.01 -2.77
N SER A 196 -10.49 -3.65 -1.50
CA SER A 196 -11.50 -2.98 -0.67
C SER A 196 -11.86 -1.60 -1.21
N LEU A 197 -10.87 -0.83 -1.67
CA LEU A 197 -11.09 0.45 -2.37
C LEU A 197 -11.88 0.25 -3.68
N PHE A 198 -11.48 -0.73 -4.49
CA PHE A 198 -12.13 -1.02 -5.77
C PHE A 198 -13.60 -1.41 -5.58
N VAL A 199 -13.89 -2.30 -4.62
CA VAL A 199 -15.26 -2.67 -4.27
C VAL A 199 -16.03 -1.46 -3.74
N ALA A 200 -15.45 -0.65 -2.85
CA ALA A 200 -16.11 0.57 -2.34
C ALA A 200 -16.56 1.49 -3.49
N LEU A 201 -15.71 1.61 -4.52
CA LEU A 201 -15.91 2.48 -5.68
C LEU A 201 -16.91 1.93 -6.71
N PHE A 202 -16.92 0.63 -6.98
CA PHE A 202 -17.74 0.07 -8.06
C PHE A 202 -18.98 -0.69 -7.58
N LYS A 203 -18.97 -1.26 -6.38
CA LYS A 203 -20.08 -2.08 -5.88
C LYS A 203 -21.23 -1.21 -5.36
N ARG A 204 -22.44 -1.41 -5.91
CA ARG A 204 -23.67 -0.78 -5.43
C ARG A 204 -24.04 -1.23 -4.02
N LYS A 205 -24.43 -0.29 -3.16
CA LYS A 205 -25.14 -0.63 -1.91
C LYS A 205 -26.44 -1.35 -2.25
N LYS A 206 -26.66 -2.50 -1.62
CA LYS A 206 -27.91 -3.27 -1.74
C LYS A 206 -29.10 -2.41 -1.27
N ALA A 207 -30.24 -2.55 -1.95
CA ALA A 207 -31.48 -1.93 -1.48
C ALA A 207 -31.93 -2.62 -0.18
N GLU A 208 -32.77 -1.95 0.60
CA GLU A 208 -33.41 -2.59 1.76
C GLU A 208 -34.20 -3.82 1.30
N GLY A 209 -34.03 -4.97 1.97
CA GLY A 209 -34.64 -6.23 1.56
C GLY A 209 -34.01 -6.92 0.34
N GLU A 210 -32.97 -6.34 -0.27
CA GLU A 210 -32.22 -6.98 -1.36
C GLU A 210 -31.11 -7.90 -0.82
N GLU A 211 -31.37 -9.21 -0.85
CA GLU A 211 -30.37 -10.21 -0.47
C GLU A 211 -29.25 -10.37 -1.53
N PRO A 212 -27.98 -10.55 -1.11
CA PRO A 212 -26.90 -10.90 -2.02
C PRO A 212 -27.04 -12.33 -2.56
N LYS A 213 -26.80 -12.52 -3.86
CA LYS A 213 -26.98 -13.81 -4.56
C LYS A 213 -25.65 -14.43 -5.01
N GLY A 214 -25.38 -15.66 -4.59
CA GLY A 214 -24.15 -16.37 -4.91
C GLY A 214 -22.93 -15.88 -4.12
N ILE A 215 -21.81 -16.60 -4.24
CA ILE A 215 -20.60 -16.36 -3.43
C ILE A 215 -20.00 -14.99 -3.74
N PHE A 216 -19.86 -14.63 -5.02
CA PHE A 216 -19.25 -13.37 -5.43
C PHE A 216 -20.02 -12.14 -4.92
N ASP A 217 -21.35 -12.13 -5.02
CA ASP A 217 -22.16 -11.02 -4.53
C ASP A 217 -22.11 -10.91 -3.01
N LYS A 218 -22.16 -12.05 -2.29
CA LYS A 218 -22.00 -12.11 -0.83
C LYS A 218 -20.66 -11.54 -0.38
N THR A 219 -19.56 -11.98 -1.00
CA THR A 219 -18.20 -11.50 -0.69
C THR A 219 -18.04 -10.01 -0.99
N THR A 220 -18.43 -9.55 -2.17
CA THR A 220 -18.30 -8.12 -2.52
C THR A 220 -19.23 -7.23 -1.70
N THR A 221 -20.38 -7.74 -1.25
CA THR A 221 -21.28 -7.03 -0.33
C THR A 221 -20.67 -6.94 1.07
N PHE A 222 -20.07 -8.02 1.58
CA PHE A 222 -19.32 -7.98 2.83
C PHE A 222 -18.18 -6.97 2.79
N ILE A 223 -17.39 -6.97 1.70
CA ILE A 223 -16.32 -6.00 1.51
C ILE A 223 -16.88 -4.58 1.42
N LYS A 224 -17.94 -4.34 0.64
CA LYS A 224 -18.58 -3.01 0.52
C LYS A 224 -18.99 -2.46 1.89
N ASN A 225 -19.55 -3.30 2.74
CA ASN A 225 -20.02 -2.92 4.08
C ASN A 225 -18.87 -2.70 5.08
N ASN A 226 -17.70 -3.29 4.84
CA ASN A 226 -16.54 -3.22 5.74
C ASN A 226 -15.31 -2.56 5.09
N CYS A 227 -15.47 -1.89 3.96
CA CYS A 227 -14.36 -1.51 3.08
C CYS A 227 -13.30 -0.64 3.78
N GLY A 228 -13.70 0.28 4.65
CA GLY A 228 -12.75 1.09 5.44
C GLY A 228 -11.92 0.25 6.42
N LYS A 229 -12.56 -0.68 7.13
CA LYS A 229 -11.86 -1.60 8.06
C LYS A 229 -10.91 -2.52 7.31
N LEU A 230 -11.38 -3.13 6.22
CA LEU A 230 -10.57 -4.05 5.41
C LEU A 230 -9.42 -3.34 4.71
N ALA A 231 -9.63 -2.11 4.24
CA ALA A 231 -8.56 -1.28 3.66
C ALA A 231 -7.46 -0.97 4.67
N PHE A 232 -7.83 -0.61 5.91
CA PHE A 232 -6.86 -0.41 7.00
C PHE A 232 -6.17 -1.72 7.41
N LEU A 233 -6.93 -2.78 7.66
CA LEU A 233 -6.40 -4.09 8.10
C LEU A 233 -5.48 -4.71 7.05
N GLY A 234 -5.75 -4.49 5.76
CA GLY A 234 -4.86 -4.88 4.67
C GLY A 234 -3.46 -4.23 4.74
N MET A 235 -3.30 -3.13 5.48
CA MET A 235 -2.00 -2.48 5.67
C MET A 235 -1.28 -2.91 6.95
N VAL A 236 -1.95 -3.59 7.88
CA VAL A 236 -1.38 -3.96 9.19
C VAL A 236 -0.12 -4.80 9.08
N PRO A 237 -0.02 -5.83 8.22
CA PRO A 237 1.23 -6.58 8.10
C PRO A 237 2.38 -5.73 7.56
N THR A 238 2.11 -4.75 6.69
CA THR A 238 3.13 -3.78 6.25
C THR A 238 3.61 -2.94 7.43
N LEU A 239 2.70 -2.39 8.24
CA LEU A 239 3.07 -1.61 9.44
C LEU A 239 3.92 -2.41 10.42
N ALA A 240 3.53 -3.66 10.68
CA ALA A 240 4.26 -4.55 11.57
C ALA A 240 5.66 -4.87 11.02
N GLU A 241 5.77 -5.08 9.70
CA GLU A 241 7.04 -5.38 9.05
C GLU A 241 8.00 -4.18 9.03
N GLU A 242 7.52 -2.98 8.72
CA GLU A 242 8.29 -1.72 8.80
C GLU A 242 8.80 -1.46 10.22
N GLY A 243 7.95 -1.69 11.23
CA GLY A 243 8.33 -1.55 12.64
C GLY A 243 9.38 -2.58 13.05
N LEU A 244 9.19 -3.85 12.65
CA LEU A 244 10.15 -4.91 12.96
C LEU A 244 11.49 -4.72 12.24
N ALA A 245 11.47 -4.25 10.99
CA ALA A 245 12.67 -3.87 10.26
C ALA A 245 13.43 -2.77 10.99
N SER A 246 12.73 -1.73 11.45
CA SER A 246 13.31 -0.65 12.26
C SER A 246 13.95 -1.16 13.56
N ILE A 247 13.28 -2.06 14.28
CA ILE A 247 13.82 -2.65 15.52
C ILE A 247 15.09 -3.46 15.24
N LYS A 248 15.10 -4.26 14.16
CA LYS A 248 16.28 -5.03 13.76
C LYS A 248 17.42 -4.12 13.31
N ALA A 249 17.10 -3.03 12.62
CA ALA A 249 18.05 -2.00 12.23
C ALA A 249 18.76 -1.43 13.46
N SER A 250 18.01 -1.01 14.48
CA SER A 250 18.57 -0.49 15.73
C SER A 250 19.43 -1.51 16.45
N LYS A 251 18.98 -2.77 16.52
CA LYS A 251 19.73 -3.86 17.16
C LYS A 251 21.05 -4.17 16.48
N LEU A 252 21.11 -4.05 15.15
CA LEU A 252 22.34 -4.24 14.38
C LEU A 252 23.24 -3.02 14.48
N ALA A 253 22.67 -1.82 14.33
CA ALA A 253 23.44 -0.58 14.25
C ALA A 253 24.18 -0.24 15.55
N LYS A 254 23.60 -0.57 16.72
CA LYS A 254 24.15 -0.19 18.04
C LYS A 254 25.60 -0.62 18.28
N ASP A 255 26.07 -1.65 17.57
CA ASP A 255 27.42 -2.19 17.72
C ASP A 255 28.45 -1.45 16.84
N PHE A 256 27.99 -0.54 15.97
CA PHE A 256 28.82 0.13 14.97
C PHE A 256 28.71 1.66 14.96
N ILE A 257 27.79 2.23 15.74
CA ILE A 257 27.55 3.68 15.82
C ILE A 257 27.42 4.12 17.29
N SER A 258 27.60 5.42 17.56
CA SER A 258 27.46 5.97 18.91
C SER A 258 26.02 5.92 19.42
N VAL A 259 25.84 6.07 20.73
CA VAL A 259 24.51 6.12 21.36
C VAL A 259 23.68 7.30 20.81
N GLU A 260 24.31 8.45 20.59
CA GLU A 260 23.69 9.65 20.00
C GLU A 260 23.24 9.37 18.57
N GLN A 261 24.09 8.71 17.77
CA GLN A 261 23.78 8.30 16.41
C GLN A 261 22.63 7.31 16.35
N LEU A 262 22.61 6.34 17.28
CA LEU A 262 21.51 5.39 17.41
C LEU A 262 20.18 6.06 17.78
N LYS A 263 20.20 7.04 18.70
CA LYS A 263 19.01 7.84 19.05
C LYS A 263 18.47 8.59 17.83
N MET A 264 19.34 9.16 17.00
CA MET A 264 18.95 9.83 15.77
C MET A 264 18.37 8.86 14.73
N LEU A 265 19.02 7.70 14.51
CA LEU A 265 18.51 6.65 13.63
C LEU A 265 17.12 6.20 14.06
N ASN A 266 16.91 5.92 15.35
CA ASN A 266 15.62 5.50 15.89
C ASN A 266 14.54 6.57 15.72
N LYS A 267 14.91 7.84 15.90
CA LYS A 267 13.99 8.98 15.68
C LYS A 267 13.54 9.05 14.22
N VAL A 268 14.45 8.84 13.26
CA VAL A 268 14.08 8.85 11.84
C VAL A 268 13.23 7.65 11.47
N ASN A 269 13.62 6.45 11.89
CA ASN A 269 12.84 5.23 11.64
C ASN A 269 11.44 5.31 12.25
N GLY A 270 11.32 5.80 13.49
CA GLY A 270 10.02 6.00 14.13
C GLY A 270 9.13 7.00 13.37
N LYS A 271 9.69 8.12 12.91
CA LYS A 271 8.93 9.09 12.09
C LYS A 271 8.63 8.57 10.68
N ALA A 272 9.50 7.75 10.09
CA ALA A 272 9.24 7.08 8.83
C ALA A 272 8.09 6.08 8.97
N TRP A 273 8.07 5.28 10.04
CA TRP A 273 6.97 4.38 10.36
C TRP A 273 5.61 5.10 10.50
N LEU A 274 5.59 6.30 11.10
CA LEU A 274 4.38 7.12 11.17
C LEU A 274 3.81 7.49 9.79
N THR A 275 4.65 7.62 8.76
CA THR A 275 4.18 7.85 7.39
C THR A 275 3.41 6.66 6.83
N TYR A 276 3.84 5.44 7.17
CA TYR A 276 3.14 4.21 6.82
C TYR A 276 1.83 4.09 7.61
N LEU A 277 1.84 4.42 8.91
CA LEU A 277 0.62 4.43 9.73
C LEU A 277 -0.40 5.41 9.16
N ALA A 278 0.02 6.63 8.82
CA ALA A 278 -0.84 7.61 8.20
C ALA A 278 -1.38 7.14 6.84
N THR A 279 -0.56 6.42 6.06
CA THR A 279 -1.03 5.78 4.82
C THR A 279 -2.10 4.72 5.10
N ALA A 280 -1.92 3.87 6.11
CA ALA A 280 -2.91 2.85 6.48
C ALA A 280 -4.24 3.48 6.92
N VAL A 281 -4.19 4.50 7.78
CA VAL A 281 -5.36 5.29 8.20
C VAL A 281 -6.02 5.96 7.00
N GLY A 282 -5.21 6.57 6.13
CA GLY A 282 -5.67 7.19 4.88
C GLY A 282 -6.42 6.21 3.98
N MET A 283 -5.89 5.00 3.78
CA MET A 283 -6.57 3.94 3.01
C MET A 283 -7.92 3.57 3.62
N GLY A 284 -7.98 3.40 4.95
CA GLY A 284 -9.21 3.08 5.65
C GLY A 284 -10.29 4.16 5.56
N LEU A 285 -9.92 5.40 5.90
CA LEU A 285 -10.82 6.55 5.80
C LEU A 285 -11.21 6.84 4.34
N GLY A 286 -10.26 6.72 3.41
CA GLY A 286 -10.50 6.89 1.98
C GLY A 286 -11.53 5.91 1.45
N ALA A 287 -11.37 4.60 1.72
CA ALA A 287 -12.33 3.59 1.30
C ALA A 287 -13.72 3.81 1.90
N TYR A 288 -13.79 4.20 3.18
CA TYR A 288 -15.05 4.56 3.82
C TYR A 288 -15.72 5.76 3.13
N THR A 289 -14.97 6.84 2.89
CA THR A 289 -15.47 8.04 2.21
C THR A 289 -15.94 7.75 0.79
N ILE A 290 -15.15 6.99 0.01
CA ILE A 290 -15.54 6.52 -1.32
C ILE A 290 -16.90 5.84 -1.26
N SER A 291 -17.04 4.89 -0.33
CA SER A 291 -18.26 4.11 -0.18
C SER A 291 -19.46 5.01 0.13
N LYS A 292 -19.32 5.93 1.09
CA LYS A 292 -20.39 6.85 1.52
C LYS A 292 -20.80 7.85 0.44
N VAL A 293 -19.83 8.53 -0.19
CA VAL A 293 -20.09 9.54 -1.22
C VAL A 293 -20.75 8.90 -2.43
N ARG A 294 -20.25 7.74 -2.87
CA ARG A 294 -20.84 7.01 -3.98
C ARG A 294 -22.28 6.62 -3.69
N ASP A 295 -22.55 6.07 -2.51
CA ASP A 295 -23.88 5.59 -2.15
C ASP A 295 -24.84 6.77 -1.95
N ALA A 296 -24.38 7.92 -1.47
CA ALA A 296 -25.20 9.13 -1.42
C ALA A 296 -25.72 9.54 -2.81
N ILE A 297 -24.91 9.39 -3.86
CA ILE A 297 -25.26 9.79 -5.24
C ILE A 297 -26.05 8.69 -5.97
N ALA A 298 -25.66 7.42 -5.82
CA ALA A 298 -26.14 6.32 -6.66
C ALA A 298 -26.88 5.20 -5.89
N HIS A 299 -27.40 5.47 -4.69
CA HIS A 299 -28.24 4.50 -3.99
C HIS A 299 -29.53 4.22 -4.79
N PRO A 300 -30.05 2.97 -4.73
CA PRO A 300 -31.39 2.68 -5.25
C PRO A 300 -32.44 3.52 -4.54
N LYS A 301 -33.41 4.04 -5.30
CA LYS A 301 -34.53 4.81 -4.76
C LYS A 301 -35.78 3.93 -4.78
N GLU A 302 -36.48 3.87 -3.65
CA GLU A 302 -37.75 3.16 -3.58
C GLU A 302 -38.78 3.86 -4.47
N LEU A 303 -39.45 3.07 -5.31
CA LEU A 303 -40.60 3.50 -6.09
C LEU A 303 -41.83 3.32 -5.20
N LYS A 304 -42.40 4.43 -4.75
CA LYS A 304 -43.68 4.39 -4.04
C LYS A 304 -44.77 3.96 -5.04
N PRO A 305 -45.72 3.10 -4.64
CA PRO A 305 -46.89 2.84 -5.47
C PRO A 305 -47.58 4.16 -5.77
N ASN A 306 -47.94 4.41 -7.04
CA ASN A 306 -48.81 5.53 -7.37
C ASN A 306 -50.11 5.32 -6.57
N LYS A 307 -50.46 6.32 -5.75
CA LYS A 307 -51.79 6.40 -5.13
C LYS A 307 -52.84 6.62 -6.21
#